data_AF-A0A496URJ7-F1
#
_entry.id   AF-A0A496URJ7-F1
#
_cell.length_a   1.000
_cell.length_b   1.000
_cell.length_c   1.000
_cell.angle_alpha   90.00
_cell.angle_beta   90.00
_cell.angle_gamma   90.00
#
_symmetry.space_group_name_H-M   'P 1'
#
loop_
_entity.id
_entity.type
_entity.pdbx_description
1 polymer ?
#
loop_
_entity_poly.entity_id
_entity_poly.type
_entity_poly.pdbx_seq_one_letter_code
_entity_poly.pdbx_strand_id
1 'polypeptide(L)'
;MPRLTGLSLRQAEITLQRENYRLGRVVRLRRAGVSDPVIVAQEPAAGTHLYKAAIVDLVVAEPAPAALLRMPDLRGAPLYRARQSIAAAGFVMGPVTYERTGAQVPNTIIRQTPAPGSRVHKGEQLELVVASR
;
A
#
# COMPACT_ATOMS: atom_id res chain seq x y z
N MET A 1 -8.02 -17.13 29.51
CA MET A 1 -7.43 -16.35 28.40
C MET A 1 -8.52 -15.60 27.64
N PRO A 2 -8.53 -14.25 27.63
CA PRO A 2 -9.49 -13.48 26.83
C PRO A 2 -9.26 -13.62 25.32
N ARG A 3 -10.28 -13.28 24.53
CA ARG A 3 -10.17 -13.15 23.07
C ARG A 3 -9.61 -11.78 22.72
N LEU A 4 -8.45 -11.76 22.07
CA LEU A 4 -7.72 -10.57 21.63
C LEU A 4 -7.73 -10.42 20.10
N THR A 5 -8.12 -11.47 19.36
CA THR A 5 -8.31 -11.42 17.90
C THR A 5 -9.33 -10.36 17.52
N GLY A 6 -9.02 -9.54 16.52
CA GLY A 6 -9.86 -8.43 16.07
C GLY A 6 -9.62 -7.12 16.82
N LEU A 7 -8.84 -7.11 17.90
CA LEU A 7 -8.45 -5.89 18.61
C LEU A 7 -7.18 -5.28 18.02
N SER A 8 -6.98 -3.99 18.30
CA SER A 8 -5.68 -3.34 18.13
C SER A 8 -4.67 -3.83 19.17
N LEU A 9 -3.37 -3.73 18.86
CA LEU A 9 -2.30 -4.10 19.80
C LEU A 9 -2.45 -3.37 21.15
N ARG A 10 -2.77 -2.07 21.11
CA ARG A 10 -2.98 -1.25 22.32
C ARG A 10 -4.16 -1.74 23.17
N GLN A 11 -5.28 -2.10 22.56
CA GLN A 11 -6.43 -2.64 23.28
C GLN A 11 -6.13 -4.01 23.89
N ALA A 12 -5.35 -4.84 23.19
CA ALA A 12 -4.93 -6.13 23.70
C ALA A 12 -3.97 -5.98 24.89
N GLU A 13 -3.01 -5.06 24.82
CA GLU A 13 -2.11 -4.75 25.94
C GLU A 13 -2.87 -4.36 27.20
N ILE A 14 -3.87 -3.47 27.08
CA ILE A 14 -4.73 -3.06 28.20
C ILE A 14 -5.50 -4.26 28.77
N THR A 15 -6.06 -5.10 27.90
CA THR A 15 -6.79 -6.31 28.32
C THR A 15 -5.87 -7.29 29.05
N LEU A 16 -4.67 -7.53 28.53
CA LEU A 16 -3.67 -8.40 29.15
C LEU A 16 -3.26 -7.89 30.53
N GLN A 17 -3.00 -6.58 30.66
CA GLN A 17 -2.65 -5.95 31.94
C GLN A 17 -3.75 -6.11 32.98
N ARG A 18 -5.02 -5.90 32.60
CA ARG A 18 -6.18 -6.06 33.52
C ARG A 18 -6.31 -7.49 34.03
N GLU A 19 -6.02 -8.46 33.18
CA GLU A 19 -6.08 -9.89 33.51
C GLU A 19 -4.80 -10.42 34.17
N ASN A 20 -3.82 -9.56 34.46
CA ASN A 20 -2.49 -9.92 34.98
C ASN A 20 -1.71 -10.92 34.10
N TYR A 21 -1.87 -10.81 32.78
CA TYR A 21 -1.06 -11.51 31.79
C TYR A 21 0.05 -10.63 31.25
N ARG A 22 1.12 -11.25 30.75
CA ARG A 22 2.28 -10.55 30.19
C ARG A 22 2.27 -10.67 28.68
N LEU A 23 2.50 -9.57 27.98
CA LEU A 23 2.73 -9.59 26.55
C LEU A 23 4.06 -10.31 26.27
N GLY A 24 4.00 -11.33 25.42
CA GLY A 24 5.13 -12.07 24.91
C GLY A 24 5.62 -11.52 23.58
N ARG A 25 5.94 -12.42 22.66
CA ARG A 25 6.40 -12.08 21.32
C ARG A 25 5.25 -11.57 20.46
N VAL A 26 5.50 -10.47 19.76
CA VAL A 26 4.58 -9.94 18.75
C VAL A 26 5.17 -10.19 17.37
N VAL A 27 4.52 -11.07 16.59
CA VAL A 27 4.88 -11.35 15.20
C VAL A 27 4.05 -10.46 14.29
N ARG A 28 4.71 -9.71 13.40
CA ARG A 28 4.04 -8.84 12.42
C ARG A 28 3.98 -9.51 11.06
N LEU A 29 2.77 -9.71 10.55
CA LEU A 29 2.51 -10.25 9.22
C LEU A 29 2.01 -9.13 8.31
N ARG A 30 2.77 -8.81 7.26
CA ARG A 30 2.33 -7.86 6.23
C ARG A 30 1.32 -8.53 5.31
N ARG A 31 0.13 -7.95 5.18
CA ARG A 31 -0.95 -8.49 4.34
C ARG A 31 -1.60 -7.40 3.50
N ALA A 32 -1.80 -7.68 2.22
CA ALA A 32 -2.56 -6.79 1.34
C ALA A 32 -4.04 -6.75 1.76
N GLY A 33 -4.65 -5.56 1.70
CA GLY A 33 -6.06 -5.35 2.08
C GLY A 33 -6.31 -5.15 3.57
N VAL A 34 -5.26 -5.11 4.40
CA VAL A 34 -5.36 -4.67 5.80
C VAL A 34 -5.13 -3.16 5.84
N SER A 35 -6.13 -2.40 6.30
CA SER A 35 -6.04 -0.94 6.47
C SER A 35 -5.30 -0.59 7.76
N ASP A 36 -5.73 -1.24 8.85
CA ASP A 36 -5.27 -0.96 10.20
C ASP A 36 -4.67 -2.22 10.85
N PRO A 37 -3.58 -2.08 11.63
CA PRO A 37 -3.00 -3.20 12.37
C PRO A 37 -4.03 -3.89 13.29
N VAL A 38 -4.21 -5.19 13.09
CA VAL A 38 -5.18 -5.99 13.85
C VAL A 38 -4.58 -7.32 14.27
N ILE A 39 -4.89 -7.77 15.48
CA ILE A 39 -4.48 -9.09 15.96
C ILE A 39 -5.28 -10.15 15.22
N VAL A 40 -4.58 -11.06 14.53
CA VAL A 40 -5.18 -12.16 13.78
C VAL A 40 -5.01 -13.51 14.46
N ALA A 41 -4.00 -13.63 15.33
CA ALA A 41 -3.83 -14.83 16.15
C ALA A 41 -3.23 -14.46 17.51
N GLN A 42 -3.48 -15.32 18.47
CA GLN A 42 -2.93 -15.26 19.82
C GLN A 42 -2.54 -16.67 20.25
N GLU A 43 -1.51 -16.77 21.07
CA GLU A 43 -1.10 -18.00 21.73
C GLU A 43 -0.77 -17.64 23.19
N PRO A 44 -1.44 -18.22 24.20
CA PRO A 44 -2.43 -19.29 24.12
C PRO A 44 -3.78 -18.88 23.50
N ALA A 45 -4.48 -19.86 22.95
CA ALA A 45 -5.81 -19.67 22.35
C ALA A 45 -6.83 -19.09 23.35
N ALA A 46 -7.83 -18.38 22.83
CA ALA A 46 -8.91 -17.83 23.66
C ALA A 46 -9.66 -18.95 24.40
N GLY A 47 -10.03 -18.70 25.65
CA GLY A 47 -10.68 -19.70 26.53
C GLY A 47 -9.71 -20.63 27.27
N THR A 48 -8.42 -20.66 26.91
CA THR A 48 -7.42 -21.46 27.65
C THR A 48 -7.31 -21.00 29.10
N HIS A 49 -7.30 -21.96 30.02
CA HIS A 49 -7.06 -21.72 31.44
C HIS A 49 -5.58 -21.43 31.65
N LEU A 50 -5.27 -20.25 32.20
CA LEU A 50 -3.90 -19.80 32.40
C LEU A 50 -3.69 -19.41 33.86
N TYR A 51 -2.51 -19.72 34.37
CA TYR A 51 -2.03 -19.18 35.63
C TYR A 51 -1.77 -17.68 35.50
N LYS A 52 -1.75 -16.97 36.64
CA LYS A 52 -1.40 -15.55 36.68
C LYS A 52 0.01 -15.35 36.11
N ALA A 53 0.24 -14.20 35.47
CA ALA A 53 1.49 -13.83 34.81
C ALA A 53 1.91 -14.73 33.62
N ALA A 54 0.98 -15.52 33.06
CA ALA A 54 1.21 -16.24 31.81
C ALA A 54 1.58 -15.28 30.67
N ILE A 55 2.46 -15.75 29.79
CA ILE A 55 2.93 -15.02 28.62
C ILE A 55 1.99 -15.29 27.45
N VAL A 56 1.63 -14.23 26.73
CA VAL A 56 0.76 -14.31 25.55
C VAL A 56 1.50 -13.74 24.34
N ASP A 57 1.78 -14.61 23.37
CA ASP A 57 2.29 -14.25 22.06
C ASP A 57 1.12 -13.81 21.14
N LEU A 58 1.37 -12.82 20.29
CA LEU A 58 0.37 -12.27 19.37
C LEU A 58 0.91 -12.24 17.95
N VAL A 59 0.03 -12.48 16.99
CA VAL A 59 0.28 -12.22 15.57
C VAL A 59 -0.59 -11.04 15.14
N VAL A 60 0.06 -9.97 14.71
CA VAL A 60 -0.59 -8.75 14.22
C VAL A 60 -0.47 -8.74 12.70
N ALA A 61 -1.61 -8.67 12.02
CA ALA A 61 -1.63 -8.35 10.60
C ALA A 61 -1.52 -6.84 10.42
N GLU A 62 -0.58 -6.41 9.60
CA GLU A 62 -0.32 -5.02 9.29
C GLU A 62 -0.46 -4.79 7.78
N PRO A 63 -0.78 -3.56 7.34
CA PRO A 63 -0.79 -3.21 5.93
C PRO A 63 0.52 -3.62 5.27
N ALA A 64 0.43 -4.38 4.17
CA ALA A 64 1.56 -4.56 3.29
C ALA A 64 1.98 -3.20 2.71
N PRO A 65 3.29 -2.91 2.57
CA PRO A 65 3.72 -1.71 1.88
C PRO A 65 3.12 -1.70 0.48
N ALA A 66 2.64 -0.54 0.06
CA ALA A 66 2.10 -0.37 -1.29
C ALA A 66 3.14 -0.83 -2.31
N ALA A 67 2.71 -1.67 -3.26
CA ALA A 67 3.59 -2.11 -4.33
C ALA A 67 4.08 -0.88 -5.10
N LEU A 68 5.41 -0.74 -5.18
CA LEU A 68 6.05 0.29 -5.99
C LEU A 68 6.20 -0.24 -7.41
N LEU A 69 5.63 0.48 -8.36
CA LEU A 69 5.78 0.24 -9.78
C LEU A 69 6.89 1.14 -10.32
N ARG A 70 7.58 0.69 -11.36
CA ARG A 70 8.59 1.50 -12.04
C ARG A 70 7.95 2.26 -13.19
N MET A 71 8.13 3.58 -13.20
CA MET A 71 7.53 4.45 -14.20
C MET A 71 8.12 4.17 -15.60
N PRO A 72 7.33 3.78 -16.61
CA PRO A 72 7.80 3.67 -17.99
C PRO A 72 8.22 5.03 -18.55
N ASP A 73 9.07 5.02 -19.57
CA ASP A 73 9.29 6.20 -20.41
C ASP A 73 8.22 6.23 -21.51
N LEU A 74 7.39 7.26 -21.47
CA LEU A 74 6.27 7.50 -22.37
C LEU A 74 6.55 8.69 -23.31
N ARG A 75 7.67 9.39 -23.11
CA ARG A 75 8.04 10.55 -23.94
C ARG A 75 8.27 10.10 -25.38
N GLY A 76 7.86 10.93 -26.33
CA GLY A 76 7.93 10.61 -27.76
C GLY A 76 6.89 9.58 -28.23
N ALA A 77 6.15 8.94 -27.32
CA ALA A 77 5.04 8.07 -27.71
C ALA A 77 3.78 8.90 -28.01
N PRO A 78 2.92 8.44 -28.94
CA PRO A 78 1.62 9.03 -29.15
C PRO A 78 0.69 8.73 -27.95
N LEU A 79 -0.18 9.69 -27.60
CA LEU A 79 -1.05 9.62 -26.41
C LEU A 79 -1.87 8.32 -26.32
N TYR A 80 -2.34 7.77 -27.46
CA TYR A 80 -3.11 6.53 -27.47
C TYR A 80 -2.28 5.30 -27.04
N ARG A 81 -0.99 5.23 -27.41
CA ARG A 81 -0.09 4.15 -26.99
C ARG A 81 0.24 4.27 -25.51
N ALA A 82 0.50 5.49 -25.06
CA ALA A 82 0.79 5.73 -23.65
C ALA A 82 -0.38 5.33 -22.75
N ARG A 83 -1.63 5.60 -23.15
CA ARG A 83 -2.82 5.10 -22.44
C ARG A 83 -2.81 3.58 -22.25
N GLN A 84 -2.44 2.84 -23.30
CA GLN A 84 -2.34 1.37 -23.22
C GLN A 84 -1.21 0.95 -22.27
N SER A 85 -0.03 1.57 -22.36
CA SER A 85 1.12 1.26 -21.50
C SER A 85 0.83 1.56 -20.02
N ILE A 86 0.15 2.67 -19.73
CA ILE A 86 -0.24 3.08 -18.36
C ILE A 86 -1.21 2.05 -17.77
N ALA A 87 -2.25 1.66 -18.51
CA ALA A 87 -3.21 0.67 -18.06
C ALA A 87 -2.56 -0.71 -17.84
N ALA A 88 -1.71 -1.15 -18.78
CA ALA A 88 -0.99 -2.43 -18.67
C ALA A 88 -0.02 -2.46 -17.48
N ALA A 89 0.62 -1.32 -17.17
CA ALA A 89 1.50 -1.19 -16.03
C ALA A 89 0.77 -1.00 -14.68
N GLY A 90 -0.56 -0.86 -14.69
CA GLY A 90 -1.37 -0.68 -13.47
C GLY A 90 -1.29 0.74 -12.87
N PHE A 91 -0.91 1.73 -13.68
CA PHE A 91 -0.96 3.14 -13.33
C PHE A 91 -2.34 3.74 -13.64
N VAL A 92 -2.66 4.85 -12.96
CA VAL A 92 -3.90 5.59 -13.21
C VAL A 92 -3.57 6.81 -14.05
N MET A 93 -4.31 7.01 -15.14
CA MET A 93 -4.17 8.21 -15.95
C MET A 93 -4.70 9.41 -15.17
N GLY A 94 -3.85 10.42 -14.99
CA GLY A 94 -4.21 11.72 -14.44
C GLY A 94 -4.47 12.76 -15.54
N PRO A 95 -4.37 14.05 -15.20
CA PRO A 95 -4.58 15.15 -16.13
C PRO A 95 -3.66 15.09 -17.35
N VAL A 96 -4.26 15.32 -18.53
CA VAL A 96 -3.51 15.53 -19.77
C VAL A 96 -3.59 17.00 -20.13
N THR A 97 -2.44 17.66 -20.19
CA THR A 97 -2.31 19.05 -20.61
C THR A 97 -1.74 19.11 -22.02
N TYR A 98 -2.15 20.11 -22.78
CA TYR A 98 -1.69 20.30 -24.14
C TYR A 98 -0.82 21.56 -24.22
N GLU A 99 0.35 21.44 -24.84
CA GLU A 99 1.30 22.52 -25.02
C GLU A 99 1.51 22.75 -26.52
N ARG A 100 1.32 24.01 -26.95
CA ARG A 100 1.57 24.40 -28.34
C ARG A 100 3.05 24.39 -28.63
N THR A 101 3.47 23.57 -29.57
CA THR A 101 4.87 23.49 -29.99
C THR A 101 5.00 23.03 -31.43
N GLY A 102 5.96 23.63 -32.15
CA GLY A 102 6.35 23.19 -33.50
C GLY A 102 7.41 22.08 -33.48
N ALA A 103 7.96 21.74 -32.31
CA ALA A 103 9.09 20.81 -32.20
C ALA A 103 8.70 19.33 -32.26
N GLN A 104 7.42 19.00 -32.06
CA GLN A 104 6.92 17.63 -31.92
C GLN A 104 5.67 17.44 -32.78
N VAL A 105 5.43 16.18 -33.21
CA VAL A 105 4.19 15.82 -33.91
C VAL A 105 3.00 15.99 -32.95
N PRO A 106 1.87 16.56 -33.39
CA PRO A 106 0.69 16.69 -32.54
C PRO A 106 0.25 15.35 -31.94
N ASN A 107 -0.24 15.38 -30.70
CA ASN A 107 -0.60 14.20 -29.89
C ASN A 107 0.58 13.34 -29.39
N THR A 108 1.81 13.87 -29.45
CA THR A 108 3.00 13.21 -28.89
C THR A 108 3.27 13.69 -27.48
N ILE A 109 3.64 12.80 -26.57
CA ILE A 109 3.99 13.15 -25.19
C ILE A 109 5.35 13.86 -25.17
N ILE A 110 5.34 15.08 -24.64
CA ILE A 110 6.53 15.91 -24.44
C ILE A 110 7.11 15.64 -23.05
N ARG A 111 6.23 15.59 -22.04
CA ARG A 111 6.62 15.45 -20.64
C ARG A 111 5.65 14.53 -19.91
N GLN A 112 6.19 13.84 -18.90
CA GLN A 112 5.43 13.02 -17.97
C GLN A 112 5.85 13.34 -16.55
N THR A 113 4.93 13.19 -15.62
CA THR A 113 5.16 13.24 -14.19
C THR A 113 4.36 12.11 -13.53
N PRO A 114 4.98 11.21 -12.74
CA PRO A 114 6.40 11.12 -12.40
C PRO A 114 7.37 10.85 -13.56
N ALA A 115 8.65 11.16 -13.34
CA ALA A 115 9.72 10.99 -14.34
C ALA A 115 9.99 9.50 -14.66
N PRO A 116 10.48 9.17 -15.87
CA PRO A 116 10.83 7.80 -16.22
C PRO A 116 11.77 7.14 -15.21
N GLY A 117 11.53 5.88 -14.89
CA GLY A 117 12.34 5.11 -13.94
C GLY A 117 12.07 5.38 -12.46
N SER A 118 11.26 6.39 -12.12
CA SER A 118 10.81 6.66 -10.75
C SER A 118 10.03 5.47 -10.16
N ARG A 119 10.04 5.37 -8.82
CA ARG A 119 9.23 4.41 -8.07
C ARG A 119 7.94 5.10 -7.66
N VAL A 120 6.82 4.54 -8.08
CA VAL A 120 5.50 5.17 -8.00
C VAL A 120 4.53 4.20 -7.34
N HIS A 121 3.66 4.69 -6.47
CA HIS A 121 2.71 3.82 -5.79
C HIS A 121 1.65 3.33 -6.78
N LYS A 122 1.26 2.05 -6.64
CA LYS A 122 0.11 1.53 -7.40
C LYS A 122 -1.13 2.38 -7.10
N GLY A 123 -1.77 2.90 -8.15
CA GLY A 123 -2.95 3.78 -8.03
C GLY A 123 -2.64 5.29 -8.05
N GLU A 124 -1.37 5.69 -8.03
CA GLU A 124 -0.98 7.09 -8.17
C GLU A 124 -1.29 7.62 -9.58
N GLN A 125 -1.66 8.90 -9.66
CA GLN A 125 -2.04 9.54 -10.92
C GLN A 125 -0.80 9.99 -11.70
N LEU A 126 -0.81 9.74 -13.01
CA LEU A 126 0.20 10.22 -13.94
C LEU A 126 -0.27 11.47 -14.68
N GLU A 127 0.52 12.54 -14.66
CA GLU A 127 0.30 13.71 -15.49
C GLU A 127 1.09 13.63 -16.78
N LEU A 128 0.47 14.04 -17.89
CA LEU A 128 1.09 14.09 -19.21
C LEU A 128 0.97 15.49 -19.81
N VAL A 129 2.05 15.95 -20.44
CA VAL A 129 2.05 17.11 -21.33
C VAL A 129 2.20 16.61 -22.76
N VAL A 130 1.27 17.01 -23.62
CA VAL A 130 1.14 16.52 -24.99
C VAL A 130 1.26 17.68 -25.98
N ALA A 131 1.97 17.46 -27.08
CA ALA A 131 2.12 18.44 -28.14
C ALA A 131 0.79 18.74 -28.84
N SER A 132 0.48 20.02 -28.98
CA SER A 132 -0.62 20.53 -29.82
C SER A 132 -0.09 21.54 -30.84
N ARG A 133 -0.92 21.83 -31.86
CA ARG A 133 -0.65 22.90 -32.84
C ARG A 133 -1.13 24.26 -32.34
#